data_AF-A0A803PL39-F1
#
_entry.id   AF-A0A803PL39-F1
#
_cell.length_a   1.000
_cell.length_b   1.000
_cell.length_c   1.000
_cell.angle_alpha   90.00
_cell.angle_beta   90.00
_cell.angle_gamma   90.00
#
_symmetry.space_group_name_H-M   'P 1'
#
loop_
_entity.id
_entity.type
_entity.pdbx_description
1 polymer ?
#
loop_
_entity_poly.entity_id
_entity_poly.type
_entity_poly.pdbx_seq_one_letter_code
_entity_poly.pdbx_strand_id
1 'polypeptide(L)'
;MFTQWIHSYRDLPLMINQWANVTRWEMRTKPFVRTLEFLWQEGHTAHATPEEAEKEAIQMIEVYIKFAYEQTAIPVIAGRKSKVETFAGADRTYTIEAMMGDRKALQAGTSHNLGQNFSRAFSTQFTDENGQREHVWQTSWAISTRFVGGIIMTHGDDTGLMLPPRIAPVQVVIVPIWKSDTDRQGVISAASSVKEVLQIAGIRVKLDDTEQKTPGWKFNFWEMKGVPLRIEIGPRDVSSRSVVISRRDVPGKQGKVFGISMEPEILMAYVKDKLDEVQSSLLERATSFRDSNIVDVTSYDELKVAISEGKWARGPWSASDADELKVKEETGATIRCFPFDQPQGGVQTCLMTGSPAEEVAIFAKSY
;
A
#
# COMPACT_ATOMS: atom_id res chain seq x y z
N MET A 1 -10.62 -2.94 -29.93
CA MET A 1 -9.54 -2.05 -30.44
C MET A 1 -8.25 -2.81 -30.71
N PHE A 2 -7.71 -3.63 -29.78
CA PHE A 2 -6.44 -4.34 -30.00
C PHE A 2 -6.41 -5.16 -31.31
N THR A 3 -7.46 -5.91 -31.65
CA THR A 3 -7.57 -6.64 -32.93
C THR A 3 -7.50 -5.74 -34.18
N GLN A 4 -7.85 -4.45 -34.05
CA GLN A 4 -7.77 -3.48 -35.15
C GLN A 4 -6.43 -2.75 -35.22
N TRP A 5 -5.63 -2.81 -34.16
CA TRP A 5 -4.34 -2.12 -34.07
C TRP A 5 -3.16 -3.06 -34.32
N ILE A 6 -3.34 -4.34 -34.03
CA ILE A 6 -2.28 -5.34 -34.10
C ILE A 6 -2.46 -6.16 -35.38
N HIS A 7 -1.45 -6.12 -36.25
CA HIS A 7 -1.42 -6.87 -37.51
C HIS A 7 -0.11 -7.62 -37.71
N SER A 8 1.02 -7.06 -37.29
CA SER A 8 2.38 -7.61 -37.43
C SER A 8 3.09 -7.66 -36.08
N TYR A 9 4.12 -8.52 -35.97
CA TYR A 9 5.02 -8.56 -34.81
C TYR A 9 5.65 -7.19 -34.49
N ARG A 10 5.74 -6.29 -35.49
CA ARG A 10 6.24 -4.91 -35.34
C ARG A 10 5.30 -3.98 -34.57
N ASP A 11 4.03 -4.37 -34.42
CA ASP A 11 3.04 -3.63 -33.63
C ASP A 11 3.10 -4.01 -32.14
N LEU A 12 3.99 -4.96 -31.78
CA LEU A 12 4.16 -5.49 -30.44
C LEU A 12 5.53 -5.08 -29.84
N PRO A 13 5.62 -4.89 -28.51
CA PRO A 13 4.52 -4.97 -27.56
C PRO A 13 3.60 -3.74 -27.63
N LEU A 14 2.29 -3.98 -27.58
CA LEU A 14 1.31 -2.92 -27.37
C LEU A 14 1.04 -2.80 -25.88
N MET A 15 1.23 -1.62 -25.31
CA MET A 15 1.07 -1.38 -23.87
C MET A 15 0.18 -0.16 -23.64
N ILE A 16 -1.01 -0.38 -23.07
CA ILE A 16 -2.00 0.68 -22.82
C ILE A 16 -2.30 0.73 -21.33
N ASN A 17 -2.34 1.94 -20.78
CA ASN A 17 -2.74 2.22 -19.41
C ASN A 17 -3.83 3.30 -19.40
N GLN A 18 -4.84 3.14 -18.55
CA GLN A 18 -5.83 4.19 -18.32
C GLN A 18 -6.13 4.39 -16.83
N TRP A 19 -6.55 5.61 -16.51
CA TRP A 19 -7.11 5.99 -15.22
C TRP A 19 -8.58 6.28 -15.41
N ALA A 20 -9.44 5.56 -14.70
CA ALA A 20 -10.88 5.62 -14.90
C ALA A 20 -11.65 5.34 -13.61
N ASN A 21 -12.93 5.67 -13.63
CA ASN A 21 -13.88 5.26 -12.62
C ASN A 21 -14.53 3.96 -13.08
N VAL A 22 -14.67 3.01 -12.17
CA VAL A 22 -15.37 1.75 -12.43
C VAL A 22 -16.54 1.61 -11.50
N THR A 23 -17.67 1.20 -12.08
CA THR A 23 -18.88 0.92 -11.34
C THR A 23 -19.13 -0.58 -11.26
N ARG A 24 -19.29 -1.12 -10.05
CA ARG A 24 -19.71 -2.50 -9.78
C ARG A 24 -20.86 -2.47 -8.78
N TRP A 25 -21.94 -3.20 -9.05
CA TRP A 25 -23.10 -3.23 -8.16
C TRP A 25 -22.84 -4.14 -6.94
N GLU A 26 -22.00 -3.67 -6.04
CA GLU A 26 -21.59 -4.38 -4.82
C GLU A 26 -22.68 -4.41 -3.76
N MET A 27 -23.05 -5.61 -3.29
CA MET A 27 -24.12 -5.82 -2.31
C MET A 27 -23.79 -5.29 -0.89
N ARG A 28 -22.49 -5.18 -0.56
CA ARG A 28 -22.00 -4.66 0.73
C ARG A 28 -20.81 -3.76 0.49
N THR A 29 -20.92 -2.50 0.89
CA THR A 29 -19.88 -1.50 0.72
C THR A 29 -19.12 -1.23 2.02
N LYS A 30 -17.83 -0.96 1.89
CA LYS A 30 -16.95 -0.43 2.93
C LYS A 30 -16.10 0.67 2.28
N PRO A 31 -16.14 1.93 2.75
CA PRO A 31 -15.45 3.04 2.11
C PRO A 31 -14.00 2.71 1.75
N PHE A 32 -13.61 3.06 0.52
CA PHE A 32 -12.35 2.68 -0.16
C PHE A 32 -12.18 1.18 -0.43
N VAL A 33 -12.37 0.32 0.57
CA VAL A 33 -12.09 -1.13 0.47
C VAL A 33 -12.97 -1.82 -0.57
N ARG A 34 -14.26 -1.48 -0.60
CA ARG A 34 -15.25 -2.03 -1.54
C ARG A 34 -16.38 -1.03 -1.71
N THR A 35 -16.47 -0.40 -2.87
CA THR A 35 -17.47 0.65 -3.17
C THR A 35 -18.18 0.36 -4.48
N LEU A 36 -19.34 1.01 -4.69
CA LEU A 36 -20.07 0.89 -5.95
C LEU A 36 -19.31 1.55 -7.10
N GLU A 37 -18.74 2.72 -6.85
CA GLU A 37 -17.84 3.41 -7.76
C GLU A 37 -16.47 3.51 -7.09
N PHE A 38 -15.40 3.23 -7.83
CA PHE A 38 -14.03 3.43 -7.37
C PHE A 38 -13.15 3.91 -8.51
N LEU A 39 -12.15 4.73 -8.15
CA LEU A 39 -11.11 5.13 -9.08
C LEU A 39 -10.09 4.01 -9.16
N TRP A 40 -9.66 3.68 -10.36
CA TRP A 40 -8.60 2.71 -10.55
C TRP A 40 -7.67 3.11 -11.69
N GLN A 41 -6.52 2.46 -11.67
CA GLN A 41 -5.64 2.35 -12.81
C GLN A 41 -5.80 0.92 -13.33
N GLU A 42 -5.96 0.77 -14.64
CA GLU A 42 -5.87 -0.53 -15.30
C GLU A 42 -4.94 -0.46 -16.52
N GLY A 43 -4.07 -1.45 -16.63
CA GLY A 43 -3.15 -1.63 -17.74
C GLY A 43 -3.51 -2.89 -18.50
N HIS A 44 -3.37 -2.85 -19.82
CA HIS A 44 -3.63 -3.96 -20.73
C HIS A 44 -2.53 -3.98 -21.78
N THR A 45 -1.86 -5.13 -21.92
CA THR A 45 -0.77 -5.28 -22.87
C THR A 45 -0.98 -6.47 -23.79
N ALA A 46 -0.31 -6.45 -24.93
CA ALA A 46 -0.22 -7.56 -25.88
C ALA A 46 1.24 -7.72 -26.33
N HIS A 47 1.71 -8.96 -26.33
CA HIS A 47 3.11 -9.34 -26.56
C HIS A 47 3.20 -10.46 -27.59
N ALA A 48 4.37 -10.61 -28.21
CA ALA A 48 4.59 -11.63 -29.23
C ALA A 48 4.84 -13.01 -28.59
N THR A 49 5.43 -13.03 -27.39
CA THR A 49 5.86 -14.27 -26.72
C THR A 49 5.28 -14.42 -25.31
N PRO A 50 5.14 -15.65 -24.79
CA PRO A 50 4.71 -15.88 -23.41
C PRO A 50 5.71 -15.33 -22.39
N GLU A 51 7.01 -15.34 -22.70
CA GLU A 51 8.07 -14.85 -21.82
C GLU A 51 7.98 -13.33 -21.62
N GLU A 52 7.69 -12.57 -22.69
CA GLU A 52 7.45 -11.12 -22.61
C GLU A 52 6.22 -10.79 -21.77
N ALA A 53 5.12 -11.53 -21.95
CA ALA A 53 3.92 -11.36 -21.15
C ALA A 53 4.15 -11.69 -19.67
N GLU A 54 4.87 -12.76 -19.37
CA GLU A 54 5.21 -13.11 -18.00
C GLU A 54 6.10 -12.03 -17.36
N LYS A 55 7.12 -11.56 -18.08
CA LYS A 55 8.01 -10.49 -17.62
C LYS A 55 7.23 -9.22 -17.30
N GLU A 56 6.31 -8.81 -18.16
CA GLU A 56 5.45 -7.64 -17.93
C GLU A 56 4.55 -7.84 -16.70
N ALA A 57 3.93 -9.01 -16.56
CA ALA A 57 3.07 -9.32 -15.43
C ALA A 57 3.83 -9.21 -14.09
N ILE A 58 5.07 -9.74 -14.02
CA ILE A 58 5.93 -9.65 -12.85
C ILE A 58 6.44 -8.22 -12.62
N GLN A 59 6.88 -7.52 -13.67
CA GLN A 59 7.34 -6.14 -13.57
C GLN A 59 6.29 -5.23 -12.91
N MET A 60 5.01 -5.42 -13.23
CA MET A 60 3.96 -4.61 -12.63
C MET A 60 3.72 -4.94 -11.15
N ILE A 61 3.97 -6.18 -10.71
CA ILE A 61 3.99 -6.51 -9.29
C ILE A 61 5.15 -5.79 -8.60
N GLU A 62 6.34 -5.75 -9.20
CA GLU A 62 7.49 -5.01 -8.64
C GLU A 62 7.20 -3.51 -8.50
N VAL A 63 6.54 -2.91 -9.49
CA VAL A 63 6.08 -1.51 -9.43
C VAL A 63 5.12 -1.31 -8.25
N TYR A 64 4.17 -2.23 -8.04
CA TYR A 64 3.23 -2.15 -6.93
C TYR A 64 3.87 -2.40 -5.57
N ILE A 65 4.85 -3.32 -5.47
CA ILE A 65 5.67 -3.51 -4.26
C ILE A 65 6.39 -2.20 -3.94
N LYS A 66 7.09 -1.63 -4.92
CA LYS A 66 7.84 -0.38 -4.75
C LYS A 66 6.92 0.73 -4.26
N PHE A 67 5.75 0.90 -4.87
CA PHE A 67 4.76 1.87 -4.40
C PHE A 67 4.32 1.62 -2.95
N ALA A 68 4.01 0.37 -2.60
CA ALA A 68 3.56 -0.01 -1.25
C ALA A 68 4.61 0.37 -0.19
N TYR A 69 5.85 -0.07 -0.36
CA TYR A 69 6.92 0.19 0.59
C TYR A 69 7.35 1.66 0.59
N GLU A 70 7.68 2.21 -0.58
CA GLU A 70 8.31 3.51 -0.67
C GLU A 70 7.33 4.66 -0.43
N GLN A 71 6.12 4.59 -0.98
CA GLN A 71 5.17 5.71 -0.90
C GLN A 71 4.25 5.59 0.31
N THR A 72 3.80 4.37 0.61
CA THR A 72 2.73 4.16 1.60
C THR A 72 3.20 3.55 2.91
N ALA A 73 4.48 3.18 3.02
CA ALA A 73 5.02 2.50 4.21
C ALA A 73 4.22 1.24 4.60
N ILE A 74 3.66 0.51 3.62
CA ILE A 74 2.90 -0.72 3.86
C ILE A 74 3.74 -1.92 3.41
N PRO A 75 4.07 -2.85 4.31
CA PRO A 75 4.77 -4.07 3.95
C PRO A 75 3.78 -5.06 3.32
N VAL A 76 4.14 -5.58 2.15
CA VAL A 76 3.32 -6.53 1.40
C VAL A 76 4.03 -7.85 1.17
N ILE A 77 3.25 -8.93 1.03
CA ILE A 77 3.72 -10.24 0.57
C ILE A 77 3.30 -10.37 -0.89
N ALA A 78 4.28 -10.45 -1.79
CA ALA A 78 4.05 -10.68 -3.21
C ALA A 78 4.07 -12.18 -3.52
N GLY A 79 3.19 -12.61 -4.40
CA GLY A 79 3.13 -14.02 -4.77
C GLY A 79 2.13 -14.34 -5.87
N ARG A 80 2.07 -15.62 -6.21
CA ARG A 80 1.14 -16.21 -7.19
C ARG A 80 -0.13 -16.66 -6.48
N LYS A 81 -1.30 -16.42 -7.07
CA LYS A 81 -2.58 -16.95 -6.58
C LYS A 81 -2.65 -18.47 -6.80
N SER A 82 -3.44 -19.14 -5.97
CA SER A 82 -3.90 -20.49 -6.27
C SER A 82 -4.75 -20.48 -7.55
N LYS A 83 -5.01 -21.66 -8.11
CA LYS A 83 -5.89 -21.78 -9.27
C LYS A 83 -7.32 -21.33 -8.94
N VAL A 84 -7.81 -21.63 -7.73
CA VAL A 84 -9.15 -21.23 -7.26
C VAL A 84 -9.28 -19.71 -7.13
N GLU A 85 -8.22 -19.03 -6.68
CA GLU A 85 -8.23 -17.57 -6.46
C GLU A 85 -7.62 -16.78 -7.65
N THR A 86 -7.26 -17.47 -8.74
CA THR A 86 -6.79 -16.86 -9.99
C THR A 86 -7.98 -16.26 -10.75
N PHE A 87 -7.77 -15.11 -11.39
CA PHE A 87 -8.80 -14.53 -12.26
C PHE A 87 -9.17 -15.53 -13.36
N ALA A 88 -10.46 -15.84 -13.51
CA ALA A 88 -10.94 -16.93 -14.37
C ALA A 88 -10.50 -16.82 -15.85
N GLY A 89 -10.17 -15.62 -16.34
CA GLY A 89 -9.64 -15.40 -17.70
C GLY A 89 -8.12 -15.44 -17.81
N ALA A 90 -7.39 -15.69 -16.72
CA ALA A 90 -5.94 -15.65 -16.65
C ALA A 90 -5.32 -17.05 -16.51
N ASP A 91 -4.16 -17.24 -17.13
CA ASP A 91 -3.32 -18.42 -16.91
C ASP A 91 -2.67 -18.35 -15.52
N ARG A 92 -2.22 -17.15 -15.13
CA ARG A 92 -1.66 -16.89 -13.80
C ARG A 92 -2.10 -15.53 -13.30
N THR A 93 -2.40 -15.45 -12.00
CA THR A 93 -2.60 -14.20 -11.30
C THR A 93 -1.53 -14.03 -10.24
N TYR A 94 -0.91 -12.86 -10.23
CA TYR A 94 0.02 -12.38 -9.24
C TYR A 94 -0.61 -11.29 -8.39
N THR A 95 -0.13 -11.15 -7.17
CA THR A 95 -0.72 -10.23 -6.21
C THR A 95 0.29 -9.69 -5.23
N ILE A 96 -0.03 -8.54 -4.63
CA ILE A 96 0.54 -8.07 -3.38
C ILE A 96 -0.53 -8.10 -2.27
N GLU A 97 -0.26 -8.83 -1.21
CA GLU A 97 -1.15 -9.02 -0.07
C GLU A 97 -0.66 -8.20 1.13
N ALA A 98 -1.51 -7.31 1.65
CA ALA A 98 -1.21 -6.45 2.80
C ALA A 98 -2.02 -6.90 4.03
N MET A 99 -1.39 -6.86 5.21
CA MET A 99 -2.07 -7.11 6.49
C MET A 99 -2.58 -5.80 7.08
N MET A 100 -3.89 -5.72 7.32
CA MET A 100 -4.52 -4.56 7.95
C MET A 100 -4.41 -4.65 9.49
N GLY A 101 -4.71 -3.57 10.21
CA GLY A 101 -4.63 -3.54 11.67
C GLY A 101 -5.56 -4.54 12.39
N ASP A 102 -6.65 -4.98 11.75
CA ASP A 102 -7.50 -6.08 12.24
C ASP A 102 -7.03 -7.47 11.80
N ARG A 103 -5.83 -7.56 11.24
CA ARG A 103 -5.12 -8.76 10.76
C ARG A 103 -5.76 -9.46 9.56
N LYS A 104 -6.82 -8.89 8.98
CA LYS A 104 -7.36 -9.38 7.71
C LYS A 104 -6.47 -8.99 6.53
N ALA A 105 -6.45 -9.88 5.53
CA ALA A 105 -5.76 -9.64 4.27
C ALA A 105 -6.53 -8.69 3.36
N LEU A 106 -5.79 -7.76 2.78
CA LEU A 106 -6.23 -6.89 1.70
C LEU A 106 -5.38 -7.19 0.47
N GLN A 107 -6.03 -7.64 -0.62
CA GLN A 107 -5.39 -7.67 -1.92
C GLN A 107 -5.17 -6.22 -2.37
N ALA A 108 -3.91 -5.78 -2.28
CA ALA A 108 -3.53 -4.38 -2.45
C ALA A 108 -3.24 -4.06 -3.93
N GLY A 109 -2.92 -5.07 -4.74
CA GLY A 109 -2.70 -4.95 -6.18
C GLY A 109 -2.73 -6.32 -6.84
N THR A 110 -2.97 -6.32 -8.15
CA THR A 110 -3.05 -7.54 -8.95
C THR A 110 -2.42 -7.34 -10.33
N SER A 111 -1.80 -8.40 -10.83
CA SER A 111 -1.26 -8.46 -12.18
C SER A 111 -1.51 -9.85 -12.73
N HIS A 112 -1.95 -9.95 -13.97
CA HIS A 112 -2.43 -11.17 -14.58
C HIS A 112 -1.62 -11.45 -15.84
N ASN A 113 -1.04 -12.64 -15.92
CA ASN A 113 -0.68 -13.21 -17.22
C ASN A 113 -1.95 -13.85 -17.77
N LEU A 114 -2.52 -13.22 -18.78
CA LEU A 114 -3.79 -13.65 -19.38
C LEU A 114 -3.61 -14.80 -20.38
N GLY A 115 -2.36 -15.13 -20.70
CA GLY A 115 -2.05 -16.09 -21.75
C GLY A 115 -2.63 -15.65 -23.09
N GLN A 116 -3.26 -16.59 -23.77
CA GLN A 116 -3.98 -16.35 -25.03
C GLN A 116 -5.50 -16.47 -24.89
N ASN A 117 -6.05 -16.54 -23.66
CA ASN A 117 -7.48 -16.77 -23.45
C ASN A 117 -8.34 -15.68 -24.10
N PHE A 118 -8.01 -14.42 -23.84
CA PHE A 118 -8.73 -13.28 -24.42
C PHE A 118 -8.39 -13.07 -25.90
N SER A 119 -7.13 -13.29 -26.32
CA SER A 119 -6.74 -13.10 -27.71
C SER A 119 -7.38 -14.15 -28.63
N ARG A 120 -7.67 -15.35 -28.12
CA ARG A 120 -8.49 -16.35 -28.82
C ARG A 120 -9.96 -15.94 -28.87
N ALA A 121 -10.52 -15.50 -27.74
CA ALA A 121 -11.92 -15.08 -27.68
C ALA A 121 -12.24 -13.87 -28.59
N PHE A 122 -11.31 -12.92 -28.71
CA PHE A 122 -11.45 -11.72 -29.54
C PHE A 122 -10.73 -11.81 -30.90
N SER A 123 -10.18 -12.97 -31.24
CA SER A 123 -9.40 -13.20 -32.47
C SER A 123 -8.29 -12.17 -32.69
N THR A 124 -7.64 -11.72 -31.60
CA THR A 124 -6.50 -10.80 -31.65
C THR A 124 -5.25 -11.57 -32.05
N GLN A 125 -4.78 -11.35 -33.28
CA GLN A 125 -3.71 -12.09 -33.91
C GLN A 125 -2.75 -11.16 -34.66
N PHE A 126 -1.49 -11.56 -34.75
CA PHE A 126 -0.45 -10.87 -35.51
C PHE A 126 0.24 -11.84 -36.47
N THR A 127 0.90 -11.29 -37.49
CA THR A 127 1.81 -12.05 -38.34
C THR A 127 3.21 -11.99 -37.75
N ASP A 128 3.79 -13.15 -37.43
CA ASP A 128 5.14 -13.27 -36.85
C ASP A 128 6.25 -13.00 -37.88
N GLU A 129 7.51 -13.07 -37.47
CA GLU A 129 8.68 -12.86 -38.35
C GLU A 129 8.77 -13.89 -39.49
N ASN A 130 8.15 -15.07 -39.32
CA ASN A 130 8.11 -16.15 -40.31
C ASN A 130 6.89 -16.08 -41.23
N GLY A 131 6.04 -15.05 -41.09
CA GLY A 131 4.81 -14.90 -41.86
C GLY A 131 3.64 -15.76 -41.37
N GLN A 132 3.74 -16.40 -40.21
CA GLN A 132 2.69 -17.21 -39.59
C GLN A 132 1.74 -16.34 -38.76
N ARG A 133 0.47 -16.75 -38.69
CA ARG A 133 -0.55 -16.06 -37.90
C ARG A 133 -0.62 -16.63 -36.49
N GLU A 134 -0.26 -15.81 -35.52
CA GLU A 134 -0.21 -16.18 -34.10
C GLU A 134 -1.14 -15.32 -33.25
N HIS A 135 -1.62 -15.88 -32.14
CA HIS A 135 -2.37 -15.13 -31.13
C HIS A 135 -1.43 -14.39 -30.19
N VAL A 136 -1.77 -13.14 -29.86
CA VAL A 136 -0.97 -12.35 -28.91
C VAL A 136 -1.07 -12.92 -27.49
N TRP A 137 0.00 -12.76 -26.73
CA TRP A 137 0.06 -13.04 -25.29
C TRP A 137 -0.30 -11.78 -24.52
N GLN A 138 -1.29 -11.83 -23.64
CA GLN A 138 -1.81 -10.63 -22.99
C GLN A 138 -1.51 -10.58 -21.51
N THR A 139 -1.41 -9.36 -20.99
CA THR A 139 -1.43 -9.12 -19.54
C THR A 139 -2.46 -8.05 -19.18
N SER A 140 -2.93 -8.09 -17.94
CA SER A 140 -3.63 -6.97 -17.35
C SER A 140 -3.26 -6.79 -15.89
N TRP A 141 -3.30 -5.55 -15.40
CA TRP A 141 -2.87 -5.23 -14.04
C TRP A 141 -3.61 -4.01 -13.53
N ALA A 142 -3.88 -4.00 -12.23
CA ALA A 142 -4.66 -2.92 -11.63
C ALA A 142 -4.33 -2.67 -10.16
N ILE A 143 -4.49 -1.40 -9.80
CA ILE A 143 -4.54 -0.88 -8.43
C ILE A 143 -5.69 0.13 -8.34
N SER A 144 -6.35 0.22 -7.19
CA SER A 144 -7.50 1.12 -7.00
C SER A 144 -7.42 1.91 -5.70
N THR A 145 -8.38 2.82 -5.50
CA THR A 145 -8.52 3.56 -4.23
C THR A 145 -8.74 2.68 -3.01
N ARG A 146 -8.93 1.36 -3.17
CA ARG A 146 -8.79 0.37 -2.10
C ARG A 146 -7.49 0.55 -1.30
N PHE A 147 -6.40 0.93 -1.97
CA PHE A 147 -5.12 1.17 -1.30
C PHE A 147 -5.17 2.32 -0.29
N VAL A 148 -6.02 3.33 -0.51
CA VAL A 148 -6.27 4.41 0.46
C VAL A 148 -6.90 3.85 1.73
N GLY A 149 -7.87 2.94 1.60
CA GLY A 149 -8.40 2.19 2.73
C GLY A 149 -7.33 1.38 3.44
N GLY A 150 -6.40 0.77 2.68
CA GLY A 150 -5.25 0.06 3.21
C GLY A 150 -4.33 0.94 4.07
N ILE A 151 -3.99 2.14 3.59
CA ILE A 151 -3.19 3.13 4.34
C ILE A 151 -3.85 3.48 5.66
N ILE A 152 -5.16 3.78 5.63
CA ILE A 152 -5.91 4.16 6.82
C ILE A 152 -5.92 3.01 7.84
N MET A 153 -6.22 1.78 7.40
CA MET A 153 -6.33 0.61 8.28
C MET A 153 -4.98 0.07 8.75
N THR A 154 -3.87 0.41 8.08
CA THR A 154 -2.52 -0.02 8.50
C THR A 154 -1.94 0.93 9.54
N HIS A 155 -2.09 2.24 9.34
CA HIS A 155 -1.36 3.23 10.13
C HIS A 155 -2.19 3.94 11.19
N GLY A 156 -3.50 4.07 10.97
CA GLY A 156 -4.39 4.80 11.87
C GLY A 156 -4.44 4.21 13.28
N ASP A 157 -4.76 5.06 14.24
CA ASP A 157 -4.90 4.69 15.65
C ASP A 157 -6.18 5.32 16.24
N ASP A 158 -6.39 5.15 17.55
CA ASP A 158 -7.57 5.66 18.26
C ASP A 158 -7.71 7.19 18.21
N THR A 159 -6.65 7.92 17.88
CA THR A 159 -6.64 9.39 17.77
C THR A 159 -6.90 9.87 16.34
N GLY A 160 -6.91 8.98 15.36
CA GLY A 160 -7.32 9.26 13.98
C GLY A 160 -6.33 8.77 12.94
N LEU A 161 -6.24 9.51 11.83
CA LEU A 161 -5.33 9.18 10.73
C LEU A 161 -3.87 9.29 11.17
N MET A 162 -3.01 8.53 10.53
CA MET A 162 -1.55 8.64 10.62
C MET A 162 -1.02 8.41 9.21
N LEU A 163 -0.64 9.48 8.51
CA LEU A 163 -0.33 9.41 7.10
C LEU A 163 1.19 9.31 6.88
N PRO A 164 1.67 8.40 6.01
CA PRO A 164 3.05 8.40 5.56
C PRO A 164 3.43 9.76 4.92
N PRO A 165 4.54 10.38 5.33
CA PRO A 165 4.98 11.68 4.83
C PRO A 165 5.03 11.83 3.31
N ARG A 166 5.31 10.77 2.55
CA ARG A 166 5.38 10.86 1.09
C ARG A 166 4.03 11.14 0.43
N ILE A 167 2.94 10.63 1.01
CA ILE A 167 1.57 10.80 0.49
C ILE A 167 0.70 11.77 1.30
N ALA A 168 1.16 12.22 2.47
CA ALA A 168 0.40 13.13 3.33
C ALA A 168 0.11 14.46 2.61
N PRO A 169 -1.16 14.90 2.45
CA PRO A 169 -1.48 16.17 1.77
C PRO A 169 -0.84 17.39 2.43
N VAL A 170 -0.75 17.35 3.76
CA VAL A 170 0.02 18.28 4.60
C VAL A 170 1.03 17.44 5.37
N GLN A 171 2.32 17.74 5.20
CA GLN A 171 3.41 17.07 5.91
C GLN A 171 3.70 17.76 7.24
N VAL A 172 3.62 19.09 7.24
CA VAL A 172 3.90 19.92 8.41
C VAL A 172 2.75 20.91 8.62
N VAL A 173 2.22 20.96 9.84
CA VAL A 173 1.35 22.05 10.26
C VAL A 173 2.08 22.96 11.24
N ILE A 174 2.01 24.27 11.02
CA ILE A 174 2.55 25.28 11.91
C ILE A 174 1.38 25.86 12.71
N VAL A 175 1.47 25.78 14.02
CA VAL A 175 0.49 26.31 14.96
C VAL A 175 1.14 27.42 15.78
N PRO A 176 0.87 28.69 15.46
CA PRO A 176 1.32 29.81 16.27
C PRO A 176 0.50 29.90 17.58
N ILE A 177 1.17 30.28 18.66
CA ILE A 177 0.63 30.30 20.02
C ILE A 177 0.97 31.65 20.65
N TRP A 178 -0.04 32.46 20.98
CA TRP A 178 0.14 33.72 21.70
C TRP A 178 -0.96 33.88 22.77
N LYS A 179 -0.71 34.75 23.75
CA LYS A 179 -1.68 35.08 24.80
C LYS A 179 -2.16 36.52 24.75
N SER A 180 -1.34 37.44 24.25
CA SER A 180 -1.65 38.86 24.08
C SER A 180 -1.52 39.27 22.62
N ASP A 181 -2.24 40.32 22.24
CA ASP A 181 -2.15 40.91 20.89
C ASP A 181 -0.78 41.51 20.59
N THR A 182 -0.03 41.90 21.63
CA THR A 182 1.34 42.42 21.50
C THR A 182 2.29 41.40 20.91
N ASP A 183 2.14 40.13 21.28
CA ASP A 183 3.03 39.05 20.84
C ASP A 183 2.58 38.46 19.50
N ARG A 184 1.29 38.62 19.17
CA ARG A 184 0.63 38.04 18.00
C ARG A 184 1.38 38.34 16.71
N GLN A 185 1.69 39.62 16.46
CA GLN A 185 2.31 40.03 15.21
C GLN A 185 3.69 39.38 15.01
N GLY A 186 4.51 39.33 16.08
CA GLY A 186 5.84 38.71 16.03
C GLY A 186 5.76 37.21 15.79
N VAL A 187 4.84 36.51 16.47
CA VAL A 187 4.64 35.07 16.31
C VAL A 187 4.13 34.72 14.90
N ILE A 188 3.15 35.46 14.37
CA ILE A 188 2.60 35.22 13.02
C ILE A 188 3.66 35.51 11.95
N SER A 189 4.47 36.56 12.14
CA SER A 189 5.58 36.87 11.23
C SER A 189 6.59 35.72 11.21
N ALA A 190 7.03 35.24 12.38
CA ALA A 190 7.96 34.11 12.46
C ALA A 190 7.37 32.82 11.86
N ALA A 191 6.09 32.54 12.13
CA ALA A 191 5.40 31.37 11.58
C ALA A 191 5.27 31.43 10.05
N SER A 192 5.03 32.61 9.49
CA SER A 192 5.02 32.83 8.04
C SER A 192 6.41 32.63 7.43
N SER A 193 7.47 33.15 8.05
CA SER A 193 8.84 32.94 7.58
C SER A 193 9.25 31.46 7.63
N VAL A 194 8.93 30.74 8.71
CA VAL A 194 9.17 29.29 8.81
C VAL A 194 8.42 28.52 7.73
N LYS A 195 7.17 28.89 7.46
CA LYS A 195 6.38 28.30 6.37
C LYS A 195 7.09 28.47 5.02
N GLU A 196 7.52 29.68 4.69
CA GLU A 196 8.20 29.99 3.43
C GLU A 196 9.50 29.20 3.27
N VAL A 197 10.34 29.15 4.30
CA VAL A 197 11.58 28.37 4.34
C VAL A 197 11.30 26.89 4.01
N LEU A 198 10.31 26.29 4.66
CA LEU A 198 9.97 24.89 4.44
C LEU A 198 9.33 24.64 3.07
N GLN A 199 8.53 25.58 2.56
CA GLN A 199 7.95 25.49 1.20
C GLN A 199 9.03 25.55 0.12
N ILE A 200 10.05 26.41 0.28
CA ILE A 200 11.23 26.46 -0.60
C ILE A 200 11.95 25.10 -0.62
N ALA A 201 11.94 24.38 0.50
CA ALA A 201 12.53 23.05 0.61
C ALA A 201 11.70 21.94 -0.07
N GLY A 202 10.54 22.26 -0.65
CA GLY A 202 9.61 21.31 -1.28
C GLY A 202 8.62 20.65 -0.30
N ILE A 203 8.52 21.13 0.94
CA ILE A 203 7.69 20.52 1.99
C ILE A 203 6.26 21.08 1.89
N ARG A 204 5.26 20.21 2.02
CA ARG A 204 3.84 20.58 2.02
C ARG A 204 3.43 21.09 3.41
N VAL A 205 3.42 22.41 3.57
CA VAL A 205 3.19 23.08 4.85
C VAL A 205 1.85 23.81 4.91
N LYS A 206 1.16 23.71 6.05
CA LYS A 206 -0.01 24.52 6.38
C LYS A 206 0.26 25.39 7.62
N LEU A 207 -0.03 26.68 7.54
CA LEU A 207 -0.14 27.55 8.71
C LEU A 207 -1.60 27.54 9.18
N ASP A 208 -1.83 27.28 10.47
CA ASP A 208 -3.13 27.39 11.12
C ASP A 208 -3.14 28.54 12.15
N ASP A 209 -3.32 29.74 11.64
CA ASP A 209 -3.44 31.00 12.38
C ASP A 209 -4.88 31.33 12.80
N THR A 210 -5.81 30.37 12.70
CA THR A 210 -7.23 30.55 13.05
C THR A 210 -7.41 31.04 14.49
N GLU A 211 -8.04 32.18 14.70
CA GLU A 211 -8.12 32.80 16.04
C GLU A 211 -9.23 32.20 16.92
N GLN A 212 -10.28 31.68 16.29
CA GLN A 212 -11.47 31.18 16.99
C GLN A 212 -11.23 29.83 17.69
N LYS A 213 -10.03 29.25 17.56
CA LYS A 213 -9.68 27.91 18.06
C LYS A 213 -8.45 27.98 18.94
N THR A 214 -8.54 27.33 20.10
CA THR A 214 -7.39 27.22 21.02
C THR A 214 -6.28 26.37 20.40
N PRO A 215 -5.02 26.56 20.81
CA PRO A 215 -3.91 25.71 20.34
C PRO A 215 -4.18 24.21 20.56
N GLY A 216 -4.70 23.83 21.73
CA GLY A 216 -5.04 22.43 22.03
C GLY A 216 -6.10 21.85 21.08
N TRP A 217 -7.10 22.65 20.68
CA TRP A 217 -8.06 22.22 19.67
C TRP A 217 -7.40 21.99 18.31
N LYS A 218 -6.53 22.90 17.89
CA LYS A 218 -5.77 22.77 16.62
C LYS A 218 -4.88 21.53 16.65
N PHE A 219 -4.20 21.27 17.76
CA PHE A 219 -3.35 20.09 17.93
C PHE A 219 -4.14 18.81 17.67
N ASN A 220 -5.27 18.63 18.36
CA ASN A 220 -6.12 17.46 18.20
C ASN A 220 -6.71 17.36 16.78
N PHE A 221 -7.13 18.47 16.18
CA PHE A 221 -7.66 18.48 14.82
C PHE A 221 -6.64 17.96 13.80
N TRP A 222 -5.39 18.45 13.87
CA TRP A 222 -4.35 18.05 12.93
C TRP A 222 -3.76 16.66 13.22
N GLU A 223 -3.76 16.24 14.48
CA GLU A 223 -3.44 14.86 14.87
C GLU A 223 -4.48 13.89 14.30
N MET A 224 -5.78 14.20 14.43
CA MET A 224 -6.86 13.40 13.84
C MET A 224 -6.78 13.34 12.31
N LYS A 225 -6.36 14.44 11.66
CA LYS A 225 -6.10 14.47 10.21
C LYS A 225 -4.82 13.76 9.79
N GLY A 226 -3.98 13.32 10.74
CA GLY A 226 -2.78 12.53 10.48
C GLY A 226 -1.63 13.30 9.86
N VAL A 227 -1.52 14.61 10.14
CA VAL A 227 -0.36 15.40 9.71
C VAL A 227 0.89 14.89 10.43
N PRO A 228 1.95 14.46 9.70
CA PRO A 228 3.14 13.83 10.29
C PRO A 228 3.83 14.67 11.37
N LEU A 229 4.04 15.95 11.10
CA LEU A 229 4.75 16.87 11.99
C LEU A 229 3.91 18.10 12.31
N ARG A 230 3.98 18.54 13.56
CA ARG A 230 3.47 19.84 13.99
C ARG A 230 4.60 20.69 14.53
N ILE A 231 4.71 21.91 14.03
CA ILE A 231 5.59 22.94 14.56
C ILE A 231 4.77 23.90 15.42
N GLU A 232 5.20 24.08 16.66
CA GLU A 232 4.62 25.02 17.63
C GLU A 232 5.54 26.24 17.74
N ILE A 233 4.98 27.44 17.64
CA ILE A 233 5.74 28.70 17.71
C ILE A 233 5.02 29.68 18.65
N GLY A 234 5.64 30.01 19.77
CA GLY A 234 5.18 31.05 20.69
C GLY A 234 6.21 32.14 20.95
N PRO A 235 5.95 33.07 21.88
CA PRO A 235 6.81 34.24 22.09
C PRO A 235 8.23 33.87 22.55
N ARG A 236 8.37 32.78 23.33
CA ARG A 236 9.66 32.25 23.78
C ARG A 236 10.47 31.65 22.63
N ASP A 237 9.79 31.00 21.70
CA ASP A 237 10.36 30.36 20.51
C ASP A 237 10.89 31.45 19.56
N VAL A 238 10.11 32.51 19.33
CA VAL A 238 10.56 33.71 18.59
C VAL A 238 11.78 34.35 19.25
N SER A 239 11.75 34.57 20.57
CA SER A 239 12.84 35.21 21.31
C SER A 239 14.16 34.41 21.25
N SER A 240 14.05 33.07 21.21
CA SER A 240 15.19 32.16 21.13
C SER A 240 15.55 31.76 19.70
N ARG A 241 14.83 32.27 18.69
CA ARG A 241 14.95 31.87 17.27
C ARG A 241 14.93 30.35 17.08
N SER A 242 14.03 29.69 17.80
CA SER A 242 13.90 28.24 17.78
C SER A 242 12.44 27.81 17.77
N VAL A 243 12.13 26.57 17.39
CA VAL A 243 10.77 26.01 17.35
C VAL A 243 10.68 24.71 18.15
N VAL A 244 9.44 24.33 18.47
CA VAL A 244 9.13 23.00 19.01
C VAL A 244 8.50 22.16 17.92
N ILE A 245 8.98 20.94 17.73
CA ILE A 245 8.46 20.00 16.71
C ILE A 245 7.89 18.77 17.41
N SER A 246 6.65 18.44 17.11
CA SER A 246 5.94 17.26 17.59
C SER A 246 5.69 16.27 16.45
N ARG A 247 5.92 14.98 16.72
CA ARG A 247 5.62 13.88 15.81
C ARG A 247 4.23 13.29 16.04
N ARG A 248 3.55 12.91 14.96
CA ARG A 248 2.24 12.23 15.02
C ARG A 248 2.35 10.74 15.36
N ASP A 249 3.39 10.07 14.89
CA ASP A 249 3.62 8.64 15.12
C ASP A 249 4.11 8.33 16.55
N VAL A 250 4.67 9.32 17.25
CA VAL A 250 5.10 9.22 18.65
C VAL A 250 4.39 10.28 19.48
N PRO A 251 3.17 10.01 20.00
CA PRO A 251 2.40 11.00 20.74
C PRO A 251 3.05 11.37 22.08
N GLY A 252 2.63 12.51 22.64
CA GLY A 252 3.08 12.95 23.96
C GLY A 252 4.51 13.51 23.97
N LYS A 253 5.14 13.54 25.14
CA LYS A 253 6.44 14.21 25.34
C LYS A 253 7.59 13.52 24.59
N GLN A 254 7.51 12.21 24.35
CA GLN A 254 8.60 11.47 23.67
C GLN A 254 8.79 11.90 22.21
N GLY A 255 7.71 12.26 21.50
CA GLY A 255 7.80 12.75 20.13
C GLY A 255 7.97 14.26 20.01
N LYS A 256 8.19 14.99 21.11
CA LYS A 256 8.42 16.44 21.11
C LYS A 256 9.90 16.76 21.27
N VAL A 257 10.41 17.61 20.38
CA VAL A 257 11.77 18.16 20.47
C VAL A 257 11.69 19.68 20.53
N PHE A 258 12.42 20.26 21.48
CA PHE A 258 12.44 21.70 21.77
C PHE A 258 13.74 22.32 21.27
N GLY A 259 13.71 23.62 20.96
CA GLY A 259 14.93 24.38 20.67
C GLY A 259 15.52 24.14 19.28
N ILE A 260 14.70 23.70 18.30
CA ILE A 260 15.16 23.52 16.93
C ILE A 260 15.36 24.88 16.27
N SER A 261 16.57 25.20 15.82
CA SER A 261 16.88 26.51 15.23
C SER A 261 15.95 26.85 14.06
N MET A 262 15.52 28.12 13.99
CA MET A 262 14.76 28.68 12.86
C MET A 262 15.66 29.03 11.66
N GLU A 263 16.99 28.92 11.79
CA GLU A 263 17.91 29.19 10.67
C GLU A 263 17.58 28.28 9.47
N PRO A 264 17.45 28.84 8.25
CA PRO A 264 16.86 28.14 7.12
C PRO A 264 17.48 26.77 6.82
N GLU A 265 18.81 26.68 6.67
CA GLU A 265 19.45 25.41 6.32
C GLU A 265 19.26 24.36 7.40
N ILE A 266 19.34 24.76 8.68
CA ILE A 266 19.19 23.85 9.83
C ILE A 266 17.76 23.33 9.90
N LEU A 267 16.78 24.23 9.81
CA LEU A 267 15.37 23.86 9.91
C LEU A 267 14.93 22.96 8.75
N MET A 268 15.32 23.30 7.52
CA MET A 268 15.01 22.48 6.35
C MET A 268 15.59 21.08 6.45
N ALA A 269 16.88 20.95 6.83
CA ALA A 269 17.53 19.67 7.00
C ALA A 269 16.86 18.84 8.10
N TYR A 270 16.59 19.46 9.25
CA TYR A 270 15.94 18.78 10.38
C TYR A 270 14.54 18.27 10.03
N VAL A 271 13.70 19.10 9.40
CA VAL A 271 12.34 18.68 9.05
C VAL A 271 12.34 17.59 8.00
N LYS A 272 13.23 17.63 7.00
CA LYS A 272 13.38 16.54 6.02
C LYS A 272 13.78 15.23 6.69
N ASP A 273 14.81 15.25 7.53
CA ASP A 273 15.25 14.10 8.32
C ASP A 273 14.10 13.51 9.15
N LYS A 274 13.33 14.36 9.86
CA LYS A 274 12.20 13.87 10.66
C LYS A 274 11.08 13.29 9.81
N LEU A 275 10.80 13.82 8.62
CA LEU A 275 9.80 13.23 7.72
C LEU A 275 10.27 11.85 7.20
N ASP A 276 11.56 11.70 6.88
CA ASP A 276 12.11 10.42 6.47
C ASP A 276 12.12 9.40 7.63
N GLU A 277 12.44 9.85 8.85
CA GLU A 277 12.37 9.02 10.06
C GLU A 277 10.93 8.54 10.33
N VAL A 278 9.94 9.42 10.20
CA VAL A 278 8.52 9.04 10.35
C VAL A 278 8.13 8.02 9.27
N GLN A 279 8.53 8.20 8.01
CA GLN A 279 8.24 7.22 6.95
C GLN A 279 8.83 5.83 7.29
N SER A 280 10.09 5.78 7.72
CA SER A 280 10.76 4.53 8.11
C SER A 280 10.13 3.89 9.34
N SER A 281 9.82 4.70 10.38
CA SER A 281 9.17 4.27 11.62
C SER A 281 7.81 3.60 11.34
N LEU A 282 7.00 4.17 10.46
CA LEU A 282 5.71 3.59 10.07
C LEU A 282 5.88 2.25 9.36
N LEU A 283 6.85 2.16 8.44
CA LEU A 283 7.12 0.92 7.71
C LEU A 283 7.62 -0.18 8.65
N GLU A 284 8.57 0.15 9.53
CA GLU A 284 9.11 -0.78 10.52
C GLU A 284 8.00 -1.31 11.44
N ARG A 285 7.20 -0.41 12.02
CA ARG A 285 6.06 -0.77 12.87
C ARG A 285 5.08 -1.71 12.16
N ALA A 286 4.70 -1.38 10.93
CA ALA A 286 3.80 -2.22 10.15
C ALA A 286 4.43 -3.57 9.79
N THR A 287 5.75 -3.61 9.54
CA THR A 287 6.50 -4.83 9.21
C THR A 287 6.55 -5.75 10.42
N SER A 288 6.96 -5.24 11.58
CA SER A 288 6.98 -6.01 12.83
C SER A 288 5.59 -6.51 13.21
N PHE A 289 4.54 -5.70 13.00
CA PHE A 289 3.16 -6.14 13.22
C PHE A 289 2.77 -7.30 12.30
N ARG A 290 3.04 -7.18 10.99
CA ARG A 290 2.78 -8.26 10.02
C ARG A 290 3.52 -9.53 10.40
N ASP A 291 4.82 -9.43 10.63
CA ASP A 291 5.71 -10.58 10.84
C ASP A 291 5.37 -11.32 12.14
N SER A 292 5.04 -10.58 13.21
CA SER A 292 4.58 -11.19 14.48
C SER A 292 3.18 -11.83 14.41
N ASN A 293 2.42 -11.55 13.34
CA ASN A 293 1.08 -12.11 13.12
C ASN A 293 1.03 -13.13 11.96
N ILE A 294 2.18 -13.50 11.39
CA ILE A 294 2.32 -14.65 10.50
C ILE A 294 2.93 -15.79 11.32
N VAL A 295 2.28 -16.95 11.31
CA VAL A 295 2.76 -18.15 12.01
C VAL A 295 2.97 -19.28 11.03
N ASP A 296 4.09 -19.99 11.19
CA ASP A 296 4.36 -21.22 10.45
C ASP A 296 3.51 -22.37 11.03
N VAL A 297 2.88 -23.13 10.14
CA VAL A 297 2.02 -24.27 10.49
C VAL A 297 2.41 -25.50 9.68
N THR A 298 2.31 -26.66 10.31
CA THR A 298 2.69 -27.96 9.73
C THR A 298 1.53 -28.94 9.62
N SER A 299 0.37 -28.60 10.19
CA SER A 299 -0.84 -29.41 10.14
C SER A 299 -2.10 -28.58 9.92
N TYR A 300 -3.16 -29.22 9.44
CA TYR A 300 -4.45 -28.56 9.25
C TYR A 300 -5.10 -28.09 10.56
N ASP A 301 -4.86 -28.79 11.67
CA ASP A 301 -5.34 -28.34 12.99
C ASP A 301 -4.64 -27.06 13.46
N GLU A 302 -3.33 -26.95 13.26
CA GLU A 302 -2.58 -25.72 13.52
C GLU A 302 -3.07 -24.55 12.66
N LEU A 303 -3.37 -24.81 11.37
CA LEU A 303 -3.96 -23.81 10.49
C LEU A 303 -5.29 -23.30 11.05
N LYS A 304 -6.20 -24.20 11.46
CA LYS A 304 -7.50 -23.81 12.04
C LYS A 304 -7.32 -22.95 13.29
N VAL A 305 -6.39 -23.32 14.18
CA VAL A 305 -6.08 -22.54 15.39
C VAL A 305 -5.59 -21.15 15.01
N ALA A 306 -4.59 -21.03 14.13
CA ALA A 306 -4.06 -19.75 13.69
C ALA A 306 -5.13 -18.81 13.09
N ILE A 307 -6.00 -19.34 12.23
CA ILE A 307 -7.10 -18.58 11.62
C ILE A 307 -8.18 -18.17 12.64
N SER A 308 -8.41 -18.99 13.66
CA SER A 308 -9.35 -18.66 14.76
C SER A 308 -8.83 -17.52 15.64
N GLU A 309 -7.51 -17.45 15.84
CA GLU A 309 -6.83 -16.37 16.56
C GLU A 309 -6.73 -15.07 15.73
N GLY A 310 -7.09 -15.13 14.43
CA GLY A 310 -7.02 -14.03 13.49
C GLY A 310 -5.62 -13.78 12.92
N LYS A 311 -4.71 -14.76 13.00
CA LYS A 311 -3.36 -14.69 12.41
C LYS A 311 -3.37 -15.14 10.95
N TRP A 312 -2.27 -14.88 10.25
CA TRP A 312 -1.98 -15.49 8.95
C TRP A 312 -1.21 -16.78 9.19
N ALA A 313 -1.61 -17.86 8.51
CA ALA A 313 -0.90 -19.13 8.58
C ALA A 313 -0.03 -19.27 7.32
N ARG A 314 1.23 -19.66 7.50
CA ARG A 314 2.16 -20.00 6.42
C ARG A 314 2.50 -21.48 6.53
N GLY A 315 2.30 -22.27 5.48
CA GLY A 315 2.64 -23.68 5.55
C GLY A 315 2.72 -24.37 4.19
N PRO A 316 3.38 -25.54 4.12
CA PRO A 316 3.53 -26.28 2.87
C PRO A 316 2.19 -26.72 2.32
N TRP A 317 1.96 -26.50 1.03
CA TRP A 317 0.68 -26.82 0.40
C TRP A 317 0.86 -27.40 -1.00
N SER A 318 0.30 -28.59 -1.21
CA SER A 318 0.16 -29.25 -2.52
C SER A 318 -1.20 -29.93 -2.69
N ALA A 319 -2.18 -29.57 -1.85
CA ALA A 319 -3.50 -30.15 -1.86
C ALA A 319 -4.38 -29.61 -3.00
N SER A 320 -5.51 -30.26 -3.23
CA SER A 320 -6.35 -30.02 -4.41
C SER A 320 -7.19 -28.72 -4.30
N ASP A 321 -7.75 -28.29 -5.43
CA ASP A 321 -8.73 -27.18 -5.47
C ASP A 321 -9.92 -27.45 -4.52
N ALA A 322 -10.33 -28.72 -4.37
CA ALA A 322 -11.41 -29.11 -3.46
C ALA A 322 -10.99 -28.98 -1.98
N ASP A 323 -9.73 -29.27 -1.66
CA ASP A 323 -9.19 -29.08 -0.32
C ASP A 323 -9.10 -27.59 0.04
N GLU A 324 -8.70 -26.74 -0.91
CA GLU A 324 -8.68 -25.28 -0.71
C GLU A 324 -10.09 -24.73 -0.41
N LEU A 325 -11.11 -25.20 -1.15
CA LEU A 325 -12.50 -24.84 -0.89
C LEU A 325 -12.98 -25.33 0.49
N LYS A 326 -12.54 -26.50 0.94
CA LYS A 326 -12.82 -27.01 2.29
C LYS A 326 -12.20 -26.13 3.37
N VAL A 327 -10.96 -25.66 3.21
CA VAL A 327 -10.34 -24.70 4.14
C VAL A 327 -11.21 -23.44 4.26
N LYS A 328 -11.71 -22.93 3.13
CA LYS A 328 -12.59 -21.75 3.10
C LYS A 328 -13.91 -21.99 3.84
N GLU A 329 -14.55 -23.12 3.61
CA GLU A 329 -15.81 -23.48 4.25
C GLU A 329 -15.65 -23.61 5.77
N GLU A 330 -14.61 -24.30 6.23
CA GLU A 330 -14.43 -24.60 7.65
C GLU A 330 -13.82 -23.44 8.46
N THR A 331 -13.03 -22.57 7.83
CA THR A 331 -12.25 -21.53 8.54
C THR A 331 -12.57 -20.09 8.13
N GLY A 332 -13.17 -19.91 6.96
CA GLY A 332 -13.35 -18.60 6.32
C GLY A 332 -12.07 -18.00 5.72
N ALA A 333 -10.93 -18.69 5.77
CA ALA A 333 -9.69 -18.25 5.14
C ALA A 333 -9.54 -18.83 3.73
N THR A 334 -8.87 -18.10 2.84
CA THR A 334 -8.45 -18.60 1.52
C THR A 334 -6.93 -18.54 1.39
N ILE A 335 -6.38 -19.22 0.38
CA ILE A 335 -4.99 -19.00 -0.01
C ILE A 335 -4.87 -17.57 -0.52
N ARG A 336 -4.07 -16.76 0.17
CA ARG A 336 -3.79 -15.38 -0.24
C ARG A 336 -2.79 -15.37 -1.38
N CYS A 337 -1.71 -16.13 -1.26
CA CYS A 337 -0.77 -16.40 -2.34
C CYS A 337 0.21 -17.51 -1.94
N PHE A 338 0.90 -18.04 -2.93
CA PHE A 338 2.21 -18.68 -2.82
C PHE A 338 3.26 -17.57 -2.95
N PRO A 339 3.93 -17.17 -1.85
CA PRO A 339 4.88 -16.06 -1.88
C PRO A 339 6.02 -16.31 -2.88
N PHE A 340 6.55 -15.25 -3.50
CA PHE A 340 7.76 -15.42 -4.34
C PHE A 340 9.00 -15.76 -3.49
N ASP A 341 9.07 -15.23 -2.27
CA ASP A 341 10.08 -15.60 -1.29
C ASP A 341 9.65 -16.89 -0.58
N GLN A 342 10.16 -18.02 -1.07
CA GLN A 342 9.89 -19.35 -0.54
C GLN A 342 10.96 -19.73 0.49
N PRO A 343 10.59 -20.32 1.64
CA PRO A 343 11.55 -20.72 2.67
C PRO A 343 12.53 -21.76 2.14
N GLN A 344 13.80 -21.62 2.52
CA GLN A 344 14.84 -22.59 2.18
C GLN A 344 14.56 -23.93 2.89
N GLY A 345 14.61 -25.05 2.17
CA GLY A 345 14.36 -26.36 2.79
C GLY A 345 13.91 -27.48 1.85
N GLY A 346 13.62 -27.19 0.58
CA GLY A 346 13.19 -28.20 -0.39
C GLY A 346 11.77 -28.70 -0.14
N VAL A 347 11.49 -29.92 -0.59
CA VAL A 347 10.16 -30.56 -0.51
C VAL A 347 9.79 -30.83 0.95
N GLN A 348 8.65 -30.28 1.38
CA GLN A 348 8.08 -30.45 2.72
C GLN A 348 6.82 -31.32 2.69
N THR A 349 6.23 -31.55 3.86
CA THR A 349 4.97 -32.32 3.98
C THR A 349 3.78 -31.35 3.97
N CYS A 350 2.87 -31.52 3.02
CA CYS A 350 1.64 -30.73 2.89
C CYS A 350 0.83 -30.79 4.18
N LEU A 351 0.49 -29.62 4.73
CA LEU A 351 -0.24 -29.50 6.00
C LEU A 351 -1.63 -30.16 5.99
N MET A 352 -2.21 -30.36 4.80
CA MET A 352 -3.57 -30.89 4.61
C MET A 352 -3.58 -32.38 4.31
N THR A 353 -2.70 -32.85 3.41
CA THR A 353 -2.76 -34.20 2.85
C THR A 353 -1.62 -35.12 3.30
N GLY A 354 -0.54 -34.57 3.86
CA GLY A 354 0.68 -35.33 4.13
C GLY A 354 1.53 -35.63 2.89
N SER A 355 1.09 -35.22 1.69
CA SER A 355 1.85 -35.40 0.46
C SER A 355 3.06 -34.46 0.37
N PRO A 356 4.08 -34.77 -0.45
CA PRO A 356 5.14 -33.84 -0.81
C PRO A 356 4.61 -32.47 -1.30
N ALA A 357 5.16 -31.37 -0.80
CA ALA A 357 4.83 -30.00 -1.18
C ALA A 357 6.11 -29.19 -1.45
N GLU A 358 6.19 -28.59 -2.63
CA GLU A 358 7.35 -27.81 -3.09
C GLU A 358 7.28 -26.33 -2.69
N GLU A 359 6.08 -25.83 -2.41
CA GLU A 359 5.83 -24.44 -2.07
C GLU A 359 5.08 -24.34 -0.73
N VAL A 360 5.26 -23.21 -0.05
CA VAL A 360 4.39 -22.78 1.04
C VAL A 360 3.37 -21.77 0.54
N ALA A 361 2.17 -21.85 1.13
CA ALA A 361 1.08 -20.92 0.90
C ALA A 361 0.82 -20.08 2.16
N ILE A 362 0.34 -18.85 1.95
CA ILE A 362 -0.20 -17.99 3.00
C ILE A 362 -1.72 -18.12 3.02
N PHE A 363 -2.30 -18.39 4.18
CA PHE A 363 -3.74 -18.45 4.43
C PHE A 363 -4.16 -17.32 5.36
N ALA A 364 -5.24 -16.64 5.02
CA ALA A 364 -5.82 -15.62 5.89
C ALA A 364 -7.30 -15.38 5.58
N LYS A 365 -8.03 -14.86 6.57
CA LYS A 365 -9.32 -14.19 6.33
C LYS A 365 -9.06 -12.87 5.62
N SER A 366 -9.89 -12.54 4.63
CA SER A 366 -9.73 -11.32 3.84
C SER A 366 -10.96 -10.41 3.88
N TYR A 367 -10.79 -9.21 3.33
CA TYR A 367 -11.86 -8.24 3.08
C TYR A 367 -12.72 -8.56 1.86
#